data_AF-A0A1S9A3T0-F1
#
_entry.id   AF-A0A1S9A3T0-F1
#
_cell.length_a   1.000
_cell.length_b   1.000
_cell.length_c   1.000
_cell.angle_alpha   90.00
_cell.angle_beta   90.00
_cell.angle_gamma   90.00
#
_symmetry.space_group_name_H-M   'P 1'
#
loop_
_entity.id
_entity.type
_entity.pdbx_description
1 polymer ?
#
loop_
_entity_poly.entity_id
_entity_poly.type
_entity_poly.pdbx_seq_one_letter_code
_entity_poly.pdbx_strand_id
1 'polypeptide(L)'
;MNTNHNRIKVSDLETDEPGKILVTNEKGELEFSETMPGKQDLQSVLEAGNYATKNMWIGNGDEGMQIFVGAESEDAVQLGSGGMAGLSRKSTFIGKNAGNGTIQEMVTALGYYAGAGNQYPRAIILGAAGATVYTTAPNQLAIGTNDSYKTIRFNTDVQTDLDLNFPSTSGTLVTSNNFKTINGESILGTGNIDLSKQDITTQIEVSTSQSIPSDWYGKTVLFTTSCTITVPSSILESFIFNGITLSGVNVTWAITAPHTWLFGTPSVTSEKQIFTFTKRGNTNGILLLGV
;
A
#
# COMPACT_ATOMS: atom_id res chain seq x y z
N MET A 1 36.32 46.53 -67.63
CA MET A 1 36.61 46.54 -66.18
C MET A 1 37.59 45.42 -65.91
N ASN A 2 38.84 45.74 -65.62
CA ASN A 2 39.83 44.72 -65.28
C ASN A 2 39.85 44.61 -63.76
N THR A 3 39.16 43.63 -63.21
CA THR A 3 39.22 43.34 -61.78
C THR A 3 40.55 42.63 -61.52
N ASN A 4 41.54 43.40 -61.08
CA ASN A 4 42.77 42.88 -60.49
C ASN A 4 42.38 42.15 -59.20
N HIS A 5 42.01 40.88 -59.31
CA HIS A 5 41.85 40.03 -58.15
C HIS A 5 43.26 39.74 -57.61
N ASN A 6 43.54 40.13 -56.37
CA ASN A 6 44.71 39.66 -55.66
C ASN A 6 44.57 38.14 -55.50
N ARG A 7 45.29 37.38 -56.32
CA ARG A 7 45.36 35.92 -56.22
C ARG A 7 46.48 35.57 -55.26
N ILE A 8 46.12 35.14 -54.05
CA ILE A 8 47.06 34.49 -53.13
C ILE A 8 47.25 33.05 -53.63
N LYS A 9 48.50 32.60 -53.81
CA LYS A 9 48.74 31.18 -54.11
C LYS A 9 48.58 30.39 -52.82
N VAL A 10 47.97 29.21 -52.89
CA VAL A 10 47.82 28.31 -51.72
C VAL A 10 49.18 28.01 -51.07
N SER A 11 50.26 27.96 -51.86
CA SER A 11 51.63 27.82 -51.35
C SER A 11 52.02 28.93 -50.37
N ASP A 12 51.58 30.16 -50.60
CA ASP A 12 51.92 31.32 -49.76
C ASP A 12 51.17 31.29 -48.42
N LEU A 13 50.12 30.45 -48.32
CA LEU A 13 49.38 30.20 -47.07
C LEU A 13 49.98 29.05 -46.24
N GLU A 14 50.81 28.20 -46.84
CA GLU A 14 51.29 26.96 -46.21
C GLU A 14 52.74 27.06 -45.70
N THR A 15 53.52 28.09 -46.05
CA THR A 15 54.97 28.06 -45.86
C THR A 15 55.57 28.90 -44.72
N ASP A 16 54.94 29.94 -44.18
CA ASP A 16 55.71 30.91 -43.36
C ASP A 16 55.24 31.23 -41.94
N GLU A 17 54.04 30.83 -41.51
CA GLU A 17 53.60 31.11 -40.13
C GLU A 17 52.68 29.98 -39.59
N PRO A 18 53.22 28.80 -39.24
CA PRO A 18 52.43 27.73 -38.64
C PRO A 18 51.74 28.21 -37.36
N GLY A 19 50.42 28.03 -37.27
CA GLY A 19 49.62 28.49 -36.12
C GLY A 19 48.98 29.88 -36.28
N LYS A 20 48.99 30.49 -37.47
CA LYS A 20 48.25 31.73 -37.74
C LYS A 20 47.04 31.48 -38.64
N ILE A 21 46.04 32.37 -38.56
CA ILE A 21 44.88 32.37 -39.46
C ILE A 21 44.85 33.67 -40.25
N LEU A 22 44.41 33.57 -41.51
CA LEU A 22 44.13 34.75 -42.31
C LEU A 22 42.80 35.37 -41.87
N VAL A 23 42.82 36.62 -41.47
CA VAL A 23 41.62 37.41 -41.12
C VAL A 23 41.55 38.65 -42.00
N THR A 24 40.35 39.16 -42.22
CA THR A 24 40.15 40.43 -42.94
C THR A 24 40.18 41.57 -41.93
N ASN A 25 41.06 42.55 -42.13
CA ASN A 25 41.17 43.72 -41.26
C ASN A 25 40.10 44.78 -41.55
N GLU A 26 40.07 45.86 -40.76
CA GLU A 26 39.08 46.94 -40.89
C GLU A 26 39.08 47.66 -42.25
N LYS A 27 40.16 47.51 -43.04
CA LYS A 27 40.29 48.07 -44.39
C LYS A 27 39.87 47.10 -45.50
N GLY A 28 39.48 45.87 -45.15
CA GLY A 28 39.11 44.84 -46.12
C GLY A 28 40.29 44.03 -46.68
N GLU A 29 41.49 44.15 -46.10
CA GLU A 29 42.70 43.44 -46.53
C GLU A 29 42.91 42.17 -45.69
N LEU A 30 43.54 41.15 -46.27
CA LEU A 30 43.86 39.90 -45.57
C LEU A 30 45.19 40.03 -44.84
N GLU A 31 45.21 39.75 -43.54
CA GLU A 31 46.42 39.73 -42.71
C GLU A 31 46.48 38.45 -41.86
N PHE A 32 47.69 38.02 -41.52
CA PHE A 32 47.88 36.92 -40.57
C PHE A 32 47.64 37.43 -39.16
N SER A 33 46.59 36.92 -38.52
CA SER A 33 46.41 37.05 -37.08
C SER A 33 46.96 35.80 -36.41
N GLU A 34 47.58 35.99 -35.24
CA GLU A 34 47.77 34.89 -34.29
C GLU A 34 46.44 34.11 -34.18
N THR A 35 46.45 32.77 -34.23
CA THR A 35 45.27 32.03 -33.77
C THR A 35 44.93 32.58 -32.39
N MET A 36 43.69 33.02 -32.19
CA MET A 36 43.26 33.54 -30.89
C MET A 36 43.90 32.70 -29.78
N PRO A 37 44.61 33.28 -28.79
CA PRO A 37 45.26 32.55 -27.70
C PRO A 37 44.25 31.87 -26.74
N GLY A 38 43.04 31.62 -27.22
CA GLY A 38 41.90 31.14 -26.46
C GLY A 38 41.00 30.19 -27.24
N LYS A 39 41.49 29.50 -28.29
CA LYS A 39 40.93 28.15 -28.51
C LYS A 39 41.43 27.32 -27.35
N GLN A 40 40.69 27.38 -26.24
CA GLN A 40 40.81 26.36 -25.23
C GLN A 40 40.53 25.05 -25.97
N ASP A 41 41.57 24.29 -26.30
CA ASP A 41 41.34 22.92 -26.68
C ASP A 41 40.63 22.23 -25.51
N LEU A 42 39.90 21.15 -25.79
CA LEU A 42 39.15 20.46 -24.74
C LEU A 42 40.07 20.12 -23.55
N GLN A 43 41.34 19.88 -23.84
CA GLN A 43 42.39 19.51 -22.90
C GLN A 43 42.73 20.67 -21.93
N SER A 44 42.84 21.89 -22.41
CA SER A 44 43.11 23.10 -21.60
C SER A 44 41.90 23.56 -20.80
N VAL A 45 40.67 23.32 -21.27
CA VAL A 45 39.46 23.46 -20.43
C VAL A 45 39.50 22.47 -19.26
N LEU A 46 39.96 21.24 -19.52
CA LEU A 46 40.03 20.16 -18.52
C LEU A 46 41.20 20.32 -17.54
N GLU A 47 42.33 20.92 -17.97
CA GLU A 47 43.56 21.04 -17.18
C GLU A 47 43.67 22.37 -16.42
N ALA A 48 43.14 23.48 -16.95
CA ALA A 48 43.13 24.78 -16.24
C ALA A 48 41.98 24.89 -15.21
N GLY A 49 41.03 23.94 -15.24
CA GLY A 49 40.07 23.73 -14.17
C GLY A 49 40.78 23.25 -12.91
N ASN A 50 41.19 24.20 -12.07
CA ASN A 50 41.62 24.10 -10.68
C ASN A 50 41.67 22.66 -10.13
N TYR A 51 42.87 22.23 -9.69
CA TYR A 51 43.28 20.93 -9.13
C TYR A 51 42.39 20.26 -8.06
N ALA A 52 41.17 20.73 -7.79
CA ALA A 52 40.25 20.13 -6.84
C ALA A 52 39.21 19.20 -7.47
N THR A 53 38.83 19.32 -8.74
CA THR A 53 37.73 18.49 -9.27
C THR A 53 37.80 18.32 -10.80
N LYS A 54 37.90 17.09 -11.32
CA LYS A 54 37.75 16.78 -12.76
C LYS A 54 36.28 16.95 -13.20
N ASN A 55 35.80 18.18 -13.17
CA ASN A 55 34.42 18.52 -13.51
C ASN A 55 34.38 19.01 -14.96
N MET A 56 33.57 18.36 -15.78
CA MET A 56 33.27 18.87 -17.11
C MET A 56 32.01 19.72 -17.00
N TRP A 57 32.17 21.04 -17.08
CA TRP A 57 31.04 21.95 -17.17
C TRP A 57 30.53 22.00 -18.61
N ILE A 58 29.28 21.59 -18.87
CA ILE A 58 28.64 21.74 -20.17
C ILE A 58 27.38 22.58 -20.00
N GLY A 59 27.49 23.89 -20.19
CA GLY A 59 26.33 24.78 -20.10
C GLY A 59 26.66 26.26 -20.26
N ASN A 60 25.67 27.03 -20.72
CA ASN A 60 25.76 28.47 -20.93
C ASN A 60 24.87 29.17 -19.88
N GLY A 61 25.45 29.90 -18.92
CA GLY A 61 24.73 30.64 -17.86
C GLY A 61 24.42 29.87 -16.56
N ASP A 62 23.56 30.46 -15.72
CA ASP A 62 23.20 29.99 -14.35
C ASP A 62 22.43 28.65 -14.30
N GLU A 63 22.05 28.10 -15.46
CA GLU A 63 21.36 26.80 -15.60
C GLU A 63 22.24 25.70 -16.21
N GLY A 64 23.57 25.88 -16.19
CA GLY A 64 24.51 24.94 -16.78
C GLY A 64 24.40 23.52 -16.19
N MET A 65 24.51 22.50 -17.04
CA MET A 65 24.61 21.11 -16.60
C MET A 65 26.04 20.85 -16.13
N GLN A 66 26.18 20.58 -14.84
CA GLN A 66 27.45 20.11 -14.31
C GLN A 66 27.51 18.60 -14.48
N ILE A 67 28.50 18.13 -15.23
CA ILE A 67 28.84 16.72 -15.32
C ILE A 67 30.06 16.49 -14.41
N PHE A 68 29.80 15.86 -13.27
CA PHE A 68 30.83 15.48 -12.32
C PHE A 68 31.24 14.04 -12.64
N VAL A 69 32.43 13.88 -13.22
CA VAL A 69 33.03 12.55 -13.41
C VAL A 69 34.22 12.44 -12.46
N GLY A 70 33.94 11.90 -11.27
CA GLY A 70 34.96 11.51 -10.30
C GLY A 70 35.76 12.67 -9.70
N ALA A 71 35.17 13.39 -8.74
CA ALA A 71 35.89 14.44 -8.03
C ALA A 71 36.22 14.16 -6.56
N GLU A 72 35.46 13.35 -5.80
CA GLU A 72 35.75 13.22 -4.35
C GLU A 72 35.55 11.82 -3.73
N SER A 73 35.09 10.82 -4.50
CA SER A 73 34.82 9.49 -3.98
C SER A 73 35.09 8.45 -5.06
N GLU A 74 35.80 7.37 -4.72
CA GLU A 74 36.13 6.28 -5.64
C GLU A 74 34.86 5.77 -6.34
N ASP A 75 34.87 5.83 -7.67
CA ASP A 75 33.87 5.26 -8.59
C ASP A 75 32.46 5.89 -8.59
N ALA A 76 32.30 7.16 -8.19
CA ALA A 76 31.01 7.86 -8.26
C ALA A 76 30.76 8.59 -9.60
N VAL A 77 29.52 8.53 -10.11
CA VAL A 77 29.07 9.24 -11.33
C VAL A 77 27.94 10.20 -10.99
N GLN A 78 28.08 11.48 -11.32
CA GLN A 78 27.01 12.47 -11.15
C GLN A 78 26.73 13.26 -12.44
N LEU A 79 25.46 13.26 -12.85
CA LEU A 79 24.97 13.93 -14.06
C LEU A 79 23.76 14.79 -13.71
N GLY A 80 23.93 16.12 -13.55
CA GLY A 80 22.83 17.03 -13.24
C GLY A 80 23.24 18.33 -12.53
N SER A 81 22.30 19.26 -12.37
CA SER A 81 22.53 20.54 -11.68
C SER A 81 22.18 20.43 -10.17
N GLY A 82 23.12 20.71 -9.28
CA GLY A 82 22.88 20.87 -7.83
C GLY A 82 22.90 19.58 -7.00
N GLY A 83 23.39 19.69 -5.75
CA GLY A 83 23.41 18.67 -4.70
C GLY A 83 24.77 17.95 -4.55
N MET A 84 25.71 18.54 -3.81
CA MET A 84 26.92 17.86 -3.32
C MET A 84 26.99 18.01 -1.80
N ALA A 85 26.63 16.96 -1.07
CA ALA A 85 27.05 16.77 0.30
C ALA A 85 27.44 15.30 0.46
N GLY A 86 28.64 15.02 0.98
CA GLY A 86 29.04 13.69 1.48
C GLY A 86 28.92 12.51 0.52
N LEU A 87 29.69 12.48 -0.58
CA LEU A 87 29.76 11.31 -1.48
C LEU A 87 30.38 10.10 -0.78
N SER A 88 29.67 8.97 -0.85
CA SER A 88 30.17 7.65 -0.47
C SER A 88 30.45 6.78 -1.70
N ARG A 89 31.40 5.85 -1.58
CA ARG A 89 32.01 5.08 -2.68
C ARG A 89 30.94 4.40 -3.57
N LYS A 90 31.21 4.31 -4.88
CA LYS A 90 30.43 3.54 -5.87
C LYS A 90 28.96 3.95 -6.03
N SER A 91 28.66 5.24 -5.90
CA SER A 91 27.29 5.76 -6.01
C SER A 91 27.03 6.44 -7.36
N THR A 92 25.79 6.42 -7.85
CA THR A 92 25.39 7.03 -9.14
C THR A 92 24.23 7.98 -8.93
N PHE A 93 24.38 9.24 -9.34
CA PHE A 93 23.33 10.28 -9.23
C PHE A 93 23.04 10.90 -10.58
N ILE A 94 21.81 10.80 -11.06
CA ILE A 94 21.41 11.40 -12.34
C ILE A 94 20.16 12.23 -12.13
N GLY A 95 20.25 13.54 -12.30
CA GLY A 95 19.13 14.47 -12.13
C GLY A 95 19.48 15.69 -11.28
N LYS A 96 18.65 16.73 -11.39
CA LYS A 96 18.81 17.96 -10.62
C LYS A 96 18.57 17.68 -9.13
N ASN A 97 19.52 18.04 -8.26
CA ASN A 97 19.49 17.78 -6.81
C ASN A 97 19.40 16.30 -6.41
N ALA A 98 19.74 15.36 -7.30
CA ALA A 98 19.84 13.95 -6.97
C ALA A 98 21.00 13.72 -5.99
N GLY A 99 20.78 12.95 -4.92
CA GLY A 99 21.80 12.70 -3.91
C GLY A 99 22.13 13.92 -3.02
N ASN A 100 21.30 14.95 -2.98
CA ASN A 100 21.57 16.13 -2.15
C ASN A 100 21.33 15.83 -0.65
N GLY A 101 22.32 15.33 0.09
CA GLY A 101 22.21 14.97 1.51
C GLY A 101 23.38 14.11 2.02
N THR A 102 23.25 13.41 3.16
CA THR A 102 24.30 12.46 3.59
C THR A 102 24.06 11.11 2.89
N ILE A 103 24.95 10.72 1.98
CA ILE A 103 24.76 9.49 1.20
C ILE A 103 25.72 8.41 1.67
N GLN A 104 25.22 7.16 1.78
CA GLN A 104 26.03 6.00 2.13
C GLN A 104 26.46 5.20 0.88
N GLU A 105 27.23 4.12 1.04
CA GLU A 105 27.87 3.39 -0.06
C GLU A 105 26.87 2.73 -1.03
N MET A 106 27.20 2.68 -2.32
CA MET A 106 26.42 2.00 -3.36
C MET A 106 24.98 2.50 -3.50
N VAL A 107 24.76 3.82 -3.46
CA VAL A 107 23.45 4.41 -3.70
C VAL A 107 23.32 4.81 -5.16
N THR A 108 22.24 4.39 -5.82
CA THR A 108 21.86 4.88 -7.14
C THR A 108 20.61 5.74 -7.01
N ALA A 109 20.68 7.03 -7.35
CA ALA A 109 19.51 7.91 -7.35
C ALA A 109 19.30 8.56 -8.72
N LEU A 110 18.14 8.33 -9.33
CA LEU A 110 17.78 8.80 -10.66
C LEU A 110 16.51 9.66 -10.59
N GLY A 111 16.63 10.93 -10.98
CA GLY A 111 15.57 11.90 -11.15
C GLY A 111 15.72 13.19 -10.32
N TYR A 112 14.74 14.09 -10.42
CA TYR A 112 14.73 15.38 -9.73
C TYR A 112 14.54 15.18 -8.21
N TYR A 113 15.51 15.61 -7.38
CA TYR A 113 15.56 15.35 -5.93
C TYR A 113 15.52 13.87 -5.52
N ALA A 114 15.82 12.95 -6.44
CA ALA A 114 15.92 11.52 -6.11
C ALA A 114 17.04 11.31 -5.08
N GLY A 115 16.70 10.67 -3.95
CA GLY A 115 17.68 10.40 -2.91
C GLY A 115 18.25 11.65 -2.21
N ALA A 116 17.57 12.81 -2.28
CA ALA A 116 17.93 13.93 -1.42
C ALA A 116 17.82 13.53 0.08
N GLY A 117 18.59 14.13 0.98
CA GLY A 117 18.66 13.74 2.40
C GLY A 117 19.40 12.42 2.68
N ASN A 118 19.21 11.88 3.89
CA ASN A 118 20.00 10.74 4.38
C ASN A 118 19.53 9.42 3.74
N GLN A 119 20.44 8.70 3.07
CA GLN A 119 20.15 7.41 2.43
C GLN A 119 20.92 6.26 3.07
N TYR A 120 20.31 5.08 3.11
CA TYR A 120 20.97 3.84 3.54
C TYR A 120 21.79 3.19 2.41
N PRO A 121 22.79 2.33 2.73
CA PRO A 121 23.65 1.70 1.73
C PRO A 121 22.89 0.75 0.79
N ARG A 122 23.42 0.56 -0.43
CA ARG A 122 22.88 -0.39 -1.42
C ARG A 122 21.42 -0.08 -1.79
N ALA A 123 21.10 1.20 -1.89
CA ALA A 123 19.78 1.69 -2.26
C ALA A 123 19.71 2.04 -3.74
N ILE A 124 18.59 1.74 -4.39
CA ILE A 124 18.24 2.26 -5.72
C ILE A 124 16.99 3.12 -5.57
N ILE A 125 17.05 4.36 -6.04
CA ILE A 125 16.03 5.37 -5.82
C ILE A 125 15.66 5.97 -7.17
N LEU A 126 14.40 5.83 -7.55
CA LEU A 126 13.84 6.39 -8.78
C LEU A 126 12.75 7.39 -8.40
N GLY A 127 13.00 8.69 -8.61
CA GLY A 127 12.11 9.76 -8.17
C GLY A 127 11.73 10.73 -9.28
N ALA A 128 10.52 11.30 -9.23
CA ALA A 128 10.13 12.39 -10.12
C ALA A 128 9.42 13.51 -9.35
N ALA A 129 9.85 14.75 -9.61
CA ALA A 129 9.25 16.03 -9.22
C ALA A 129 9.01 16.28 -7.71
N GLY A 130 9.69 17.31 -7.20
CA GLY A 130 9.24 18.12 -6.07
C GLY A 130 9.50 17.61 -4.66
N ALA A 131 9.88 16.35 -4.45
CA ALA A 131 9.97 15.84 -3.08
C ALA A 131 10.89 14.62 -2.89
N THR A 132 11.46 14.54 -1.69
CA THR A 132 12.51 13.59 -1.32
C THR A 132 12.02 12.14 -1.19
N VAL A 133 12.66 11.20 -1.90
CA VAL A 133 12.46 9.76 -1.71
C VAL A 133 13.54 9.23 -0.76
N TYR A 134 13.12 8.66 0.38
CA TYR A 134 14.00 8.07 1.38
C TYR A 134 13.90 6.56 1.38
N THR A 135 15.05 5.89 1.47
CA THR A 135 15.10 4.52 1.98
C THR A 135 14.98 4.52 3.51
N THR A 136 14.43 3.44 4.06
CA THR A 136 14.28 3.24 5.51
C THR A 136 15.22 2.17 6.05
N ALA A 137 15.89 1.43 5.15
CA ALA A 137 16.86 0.39 5.48
C ALA A 137 17.83 0.19 4.30
N PRO A 138 18.97 -0.49 4.51
CA PRO A 138 19.85 -0.94 3.42
C PRO A 138 19.10 -1.85 2.43
N ASN A 139 19.66 -2.03 1.23
CA ASN A 139 19.15 -2.99 0.23
C ASN A 139 17.67 -2.74 -0.17
N GLN A 140 17.36 -1.49 -0.49
CA GLN A 140 16.01 -1.11 -0.90
C GLN A 140 16.00 -0.53 -2.32
N LEU A 141 15.01 -0.95 -3.11
CA LEU A 141 14.57 -0.23 -4.30
C LEU A 141 13.35 0.61 -3.95
N ALA A 142 13.44 1.92 -4.07
CA ALA A 142 12.36 2.87 -3.83
C ALA A 142 12.00 3.63 -5.12
N ILE A 143 10.72 3.59 -5.52
CA ILE A 143 10.20 4.23 -6.73
C ILE A 143 9.00 5.10 -6.37
N GLY A 144 9.01 6.40 -6.68
CA GLY A 144 7.82 7.24 -6.56
C GLY A 144 8.06 8.73 -6.33
N THR A 145 7.02 9.42 -5.88
CA THR A 145 7.02 10.85 -5.53
C THR A 145 6.56 11.00 -4.08
N ASN A 146 6.96 12.07 -3.38
CA ASN A 146 6.53 12.32 -1.99
C ASN A 146 5.20 13.09 -1.89
N ASP A 147 4.24 12.74 -2.75
CA ASP A 147 2.83 13.02 -2.45
C ASP A 147 2.32 11.93 -1.50
N SER A 148 2.48 12.16 -0.19
CA SER A 148 1.80 11.39 0.87
C SER A 148 2.06 9.88 0.83
N TYR A 149 3.34 9.48 0.77
CA TYR A 149 3.81 8.09 0.89
C TYR A 149 3.65 7.17 -0.33
N LYS A 150 3.33 7.67 -1.54
CA LYS A 150 3.14 6.86 -2.77
C LYS A 150 4.40 6.16 -3.34
N THR A 151 5.38 5.85 -2.51
CA THR A 151 6.59 5.12 -2.92
C THR A 151 6.32 3.62 -2.89
N ILE A 152 6.56 2.95 -4.01
CA ILE A 152 6.70 1.50 -4.02
C ILE A 152 8.09 1.19 -3.49
N ARG A 153 8.17 0.37 -2.44
CA ARG A 153 9.43 -0.08 -1.86
C ARG A 153 9.54 -1.58 -1.97
N PHE A 154 10.68 -2.04 -2.47
CA PHE A 154 11.06 -3.44 -2.43
C PHE A 154 12.21 -3.57 -1.43
N ASN A 155 11.96 -4.27 -0.33
CA ASN A 155 13.00 -4.60 0.63
C ASN A 155 13.64 -5.93 0.21
N THR A 156 14.93 -5.91 -0.12
CA THR A 156 15.64 -7.14 -0.53
C THR A 156 16.38 -7.82 0.62
N ASP A 157 16.29 -7.29 1.84
CA ASP A 157 16.86 -7.90 3.05
C ASP A 157 15.94 -8.93 3.73
N VAL A 158 14.70 -9.10 3.25
CA VAL A 158 13.79 -10.08 3.82
C VAL A 158 14.05 -11.44 3.18
N GLN A 159 14.34 -12.46 4.00
CA GLN A 159 14.53 -13.86 3.58
C GLN A 159 13.21 -14.56 3.18
N THR A 160 12.14 -13.78 3.02
CA THR A 160 10.77 -14.20 2.71
C THR A 160 10.37 -13.71 1.33
N ASP A 161 9.20 -14.15 0.85
CA ASP A 161 8.61 -13.66 -0.40
C ASP A 161 8.60 -12.12 -0.45
N LEU A 162 8.71 -11.58 -1.67
CA LEU A 162 8.81 -10.14 -1.97
C LEU A 162 7.78 -9.32 -1.19
N ASP A 163 8.24 -8.56 -0.19
CA ASP A 163 7.38 -7.69 0.61
C ASP A 163 7.04 -6.43 -0.18
N LEU A 164 5.83 -6.40 -0.76
CA LEU A 164 5.28 -5.23 -1.44
C LEU A 164 4.64 -4.31 -0.40
N ASN A 165 5.45 -3.44 0.19
CA ASN A 165 4.94 -2.42 1.09
C ASN A 165 4.26 -1.31 0.29
N PHE A 166 2.94 -1.43 0.13
CA PHE A 166 2.14 -0.35 -0.45
C PHE A 166 1.98 0.80 0.56
N PRO A 167 2.03 2.06 0.09
CA PRO A 167 1.82 3.26 0.89
C PRO A 167 0.68 3.11 1.91
N SER A 168 0.97 3.38 3.18
CA SER A 168 0.00 3.31 4.27
C SER A 168 -1.01 4.46 4.20
N THR A 169 -1.93 4.41 3.25
CA THR A 169 -3.29 4.90 3.47
C THR A 169 -4.15 3.66 3.54
N SER A 170 -4.44 3.16 4.75
CA SER A 170 -5.58 2.29 5.09
C SER A 170 -6.25 1.64 3.87
N GLY A 171 -5.46 0.84 3.14
CA GLY A 171 -5.77 0.48 1.78
C GLY A 171 -6.50 -0.81 1.91
N THR A 172 -7.83 -0.75 1.81
CA THR A 172 -8.67 -1.92 1.77
C THR A 172 -8.14 -2.85 0.67
N LEU A 173 -7.34 -3.86 1.07
CA LEU A 173 -6.77 -4.88 0.17
C LEU A 173 -7.89 -5.52 -0.66
N VAL A 174 -9.07 -5.58 -0.04
CA VAL A 174 -10.25 -6.21 -0.57
C VAL A 174 -11.50 -5.43 -0.17
N THR A 175 -12.21 -4.85 -1.13
CA THR A 175 -13.52 -4.24 -0.85
C THR A 175 -14.60 -5.32 -0.92
N SER A 176 -15.76 -5.08 -0.31
CA SER A 176 -16.96 -5.92 -0.47
C SER A 176 -17.36 -6.14 -1.94
N ASN A 177 -16.86 -5.29 -2.84
CA ASN A 177 -17.13 -5.38 -4.26
C ASN A 177 -16.13 -6.24 -5.04
N ASN A 178 -14.93 -6.48 -4.50
CA ASN A 178 -13.82 -7.08 -5.26
C ASN A 178 -13.54 -8.54 -4.92
N PHE A 179 -13.95 -9.05 -3.75
CA PHE A 179 -13.91 -10.49 -3.44
C PHE A 179 -15.31 -11.06 -3.31
N LYS A 180 -15.70 -11.75 -4.37
CA LYS A 180 -17.02 -12.35 -4.53
C LYS A 180 -16.89 -13.82 -4.88
N THR A 181 -17.94 -14.58 -4.58
CA THR A 181 -18.11 -15.91 -5.15
C THR A 181 -18.27 -15.81 -6.68
N ILE A 182 -18.21 -16.95 -7.38
CA ILE A 182 -18.50 -17.03 -8.82
C ILE A 182 -19.89 -16.50 -9.20
N ASN A 183 -20.80 -16.42 -8.22
CA ASN A 183 -22.16 -15.92 -8.40
C ASN A 183 -22.31 -14.42 -8.03
N GLY A 184 -21.22 -13.73 -7.68
CA GLY A 184 -21.23 -12.30 -7.40
C GLY A 184 -21.54 -11.90 -5.94
N GLU A 185 -21.70 -12.88 -5.05
CA GLU A 185 -21.96 -12.65 -3.62
C GLU A 185 -20.68 -12.28 -2.87
N SER A 186 -20.72 -11.26 -2.00
CA SER A 186 -19.58 -10.88 -1.15
C SER A 186 -19.23 -12.01 -0.18
N ILE A 187 -17.96 -12.41 -0.13
CA ILE A 187 -17.46 -13.39 0.86
C ILE A 187 -16.99 -12.67 2.14
N LEU A 188 -16.69 -11.38 2.02
CA LEU A 188 -16.44 -10.49 3.15
C LEU A 188 -17.80 -10.22 3.81
N GLY A 189 -18.16 -11.01 4.82
CA GLY A 189 -19.35 -10.75 5.64
C GLY A 189 -19.28 -9.36 6.29
N THR A 190 -20.33 -8.96 7.01
CA THR A 190 -20.38 -7.65 7.69
C THR A 190 -19.36 -7.51 8.83
N GLY A 191 -18.72 -8.61 9.24
CA GLY A 191 -17.81 -8.64 10.39
C GLY A 191 -18.51 -8.54 11.75
N ASN A 192 -19.85 -8.48 11.76
CA ASN A 192 -20.61 -8.40 13.00
C ASN A 192 -20.75 -9.80 13.64
N ILE A 193 -20.40 -9.90 14.92
CA ILE A 193 -20.80 -11.04 15.76
C ILE A 193 -22.20 -10.72 16.29
N ASP A 194 -23.22 -11.31 15.69
CA ASP A 194 -24.61 -11.13 16.12
C ASP A 194 -24.92 -12.00 17.35
N LEU A 195 -24.84 -11.37 18.53
CA LEU A 195 -25.19 -12.00 19.81
C LEU A 195 -26.67 -11.87 20.17
N SER A 196 -27.49 -11.19 19.35
CA SER A 196 -28.92 -10.97 19.63
C SER A 196 -29.76 -12.26 19.58
N LYS A 197 -29.18 -13.37 19.12
CA LYS A 197 -29.81 -14.70 19.12
C LYS A 197 -29.63 -15.48 20.43
N GLN A 198 -28.90 -14.95 21.41
CA GLN A 198 -28.85 -15.48 22.77
C GLN A 198 -29.48 -14.45 23.71
N ASP A 199 -30.81 -14.43 23.76
CA ASP A 199 -31.56 -13.49 24.57
C ASP A 199 -31.59 -13.95 26.04
N ILE A 200 -30.49 -13.71 26.75
CA ILE A 200 -30.34 -13.91 28.20
C ILE A 200 -31.24 -12.97 29.03
N THR A 201 -31.99 -12.06 28.39
CA THR A 201 -32.85 -11.07 29.04
C THR A 201 -34.35 -11.33 28.96
N THR A 202 -34.81 -12.34 28.21
CA THR A 202 -36.25 -12.63 28.11
C THR A 202 -36.58 -14.04 28.60
N GLN A 203 -36.51 -14.24 29.91
CA GLN A 203 -37.23 -15.31 30.57
C GLN A 203 -38.72 -14.98 30.51
N ILE A 204 -39.56 -15.93 30.09
CA ILE A 204 -41.01 -15.73 30.03
C ILE A 204 -41.63 -16.39 31.25
N GLU A 205 -42.34 -15.63 32.07
CA GLU A 205 -43.07 -16.18 33.22
C GLU A 205 -44.48 -16.64 32.82
N VAL A 206 -44.87 -17.82 33.31
CA VAL A 206 -46.17 -18.43 33.06
C VAL A 206 -46.82 -18.78 34.38
N SER A 207 -47.96 -18.13 34.65
CA SER A 207 -48.74 -18.27 35.88
C SER A 207 -50.14 -18.82 35.65
N THR A 208 -50.54 -19.08 34.40
CA THR A 208 -51.89 -19.57 34.05
C THR A 208 -51.84 -20.56 32.90
N SER A 209 -52.89 -21.38 32.79
CA SER A 209 -53.07 -22.32 31.68
C SER A 209 -53.25 -21.58 30.36
N GLN A 210 -52.49 -21.96 29.33
CA GLN A 210 -52.53 -21.31 28.01
C GLN A 210 -52.03 -22.24 26.90
N SER A 211 -52.28 -21.85 25.65
CA SER A 211 -51.61 -22.46 24.50
C SER A 211 -50.21 -21.87 24.33
N ILE A 212 -49.26 -22.67 23.81
CA ILE A 212 -47.88 -22.21 23.56
C ILE A 212 -47.88 -21.11 22.49
N PRO A 213 -47.51 -19.86 22.82
CA PRO A 213 -47.39 -18.77 21.85
C PRO A 213 -46.05 -18.84 21.10
N SER A 214 -45.99 -18.17 19.94
CA SER A 214 -44.81 -18.19 19.05
C SER A 214 -43.59 -17.46 19.62
N ASP A 215 -43.79 -16.55 20.56
CA ASP A 215 -42.73 -15.77 21.22
C ASP A 215 -41.91 -16.59 22.22
N TRP A 216 -42.31 -17.82 22.56
CA TRP A 216 -41.49 -18.75 23.35
C TRP A 216 -40.32 -19.34 22.55
N TYR A 217 -40.29 -19.16 21.22
CA TYR A 217 -39.25 -19.76 20.37
C TYR A 217 -37.84 -19.33 20.79
N GLY A 218 -37.01 -20.30 21.17
CA GLY A 218 -35.63 -20.12 21.61
C GLY A 218 -35.49 -19.52 23.01
N LYS A 219 -36.60 -19.36 23.76
CA LYS A 219 -36.60 -18.73 25.08
C LYS A 219 -36.53 -19.75 26.22
N THR A 220 -36.24 -19.24 27.41
CA THR A 220 -36.45 -19.95 28.68
C THR A 220 -37.79 -19.55 29.27
N VAL A 221 -38.64 -20.53 29.57
CA VAL A 221 -39.99 -20.34 30.11
C VAL A 221 -40.02 -20.80 31.56
N LEU A 222 -40.36 -19.90 32.47
CA LEU A 222 -40.47 -20.13 33.91
C LEU A 222 -41.92 -20.31 34.33
N PHE A 223 -42.27 -21.50 34.81
CA PHE A 223 -43.59 -21.77 35.35
C PHE A 223 -43.63 -21.43 36.83
N THR A 224 -44.43 -20.42 37.17
CA THR A 224 -44.57 -19.88 38.53
C THR A 224 -45.84 -20.35 39.23
N THR A 225 -46.74 -21.03 38.52
CA THR A 225 -47.97 -21.63 39.08
C THR A 225 -48.32 -22.91 38.31
N SER A 226 -48.92 -23.88 39.00
CA SER A 226 -49.39 -25.13 38.38
C SER A 226 -50.44 -24.83 37.31
N CYS A 227 -50.24 -25.34 36.10
CA CYS A 227 -51.08 -25.00 34.94
C CYS A 227 -51.14 -26.13 33.90
N THR A 228 -52.06 -26.00 32.95
CA THR A 228 -52.12 -26.84 31.76
C THR A 228 -51.60 -26.07 30.56
N ILE A 229 -50.58 -26.59 29.89
CA ILE A 229 -50.00 -26.01 28.68
C ILE A 229 -50.42 -26.82 27.48
N THR A 230 -51.01 -26.15 26.50
CA THR A 230 -51.57 -26.79 25.30
C THR A 230 -50.70 -26.50 24.09
N VAL A 231 -50.21 -27.52 23.41
CA VAL A 231 -49.62 -27.35 22.08
C VAL A 231 -50.75 -26.97 21.10
N PRO A 232 -50.69 -25.79 20.46
CA PRO A 232 -51.71 -25.37 19.50
C PRO A 232 -51.66 -26.22 18.23
N SER A 233 -52.70 -26.19 17.39
CA SER A 233 -52.76 -26.90 16.11
C SER A 233 -51.80 -26.36 15.04
N SER A 234 -51.20 -25.19 15.28
CA SER A 234 -50.19 -24.57 14.42
C SER A 234 -49.10 -23.94 15.26
N ILE A 235 -47.86 -24.34 15.02
CA ILE A 235 -46.66 -23.82 15.70
C ILE A 235 -45.48 -23.87 14.70
N LEU A 236 -44.52 -22.97 14.86
CA LEU A 236 -43.41 -22.77 13.90
C LEU A 236 -42.63 -24.07 13.64
N GLU A 237 -42.03 -24.17 12.45
CA GLU A 237 -41.12 -25.28 12.14
C GLU A 237 -39.85 -25.21 13.00
N SER A 238 -39.36 -26.37 13.42
CA SER A 238 -38.17 -26.46 14.29
C SER A 238 -38.29 -25.66 15.59
N PHE A 239 -39.50 -25.48 16.12
CA PHE A 239 -39.75 -24.72 17.35
C PHE A 239 -39.14 -25.41 18.57
N ILE A 240 -38.44 -24.67 19.42
CA ILE A 240 -37.82 -25.17 20.65
C ILE A 240 -37.92 -24.13 21.76
N PHE A 241 -38.13 -24.57 23.00
CA PHE A 241 -37.90 -23.76 24.20
C PHE A 241 -37.45 -24.65 25.37
N ASN A 242 -36.81 -24.03 26.35
CA ASN A 242 -36.48 -24.70 27.62
C ASN A 242 -37.43 -24.24 28.71
N GLY A 243 -37.99 -25.18 29.46
CA GLY A 243 -38.91 -24.89 30.56
C GLY A 243 -38.27 -25.15 31.91
N ILE A 244 -38.66 -24.37 32.92
CA ILE A 244 -38.26 -24.52 34.32
C ILE A 244 -39.50 -24.45 35.21
N THR A 245 -39.71 -25.42 36.09
CA THR A 245 -40.79 -25.38 37.10
C THR A 245 -40.26 -24.91 38.46
N LEU A 246 -40.93 -23.95 39.09
CA LEU A 246 -40.61 -23.54 40.47
C LEU A 246 -41.10 -24.56 41.50
N SER A 247 -40.75 -24.35 42.77
CA SER A 247 -41.24 -25.20 43.86
C SER A 247 -42.77 -25.12 43.99
N GLY A 248 -43.43 -26.26 44.19
CA GLY A 248 -44.88 -26.39 44.25
C GLY A 248 -45.60 -26.31 42.90
N VAL A 249 -44.86 -26.20 41.78
CA VAL A 249 -45.44 -26.04 40.43
C VAL A 249 -45.40 -27.35 39.66
N ASN A 250 -46.56 -27.79 39.17
CA ASN A 250 -46.70 -28.92 38.27
C ASN A 250 -47.30 -28.46 36.94
N VAL A 251 -46.73 -28.90 35.82
CA VAL A 251 -47.22 -28.58 34.47
C VAL A 251 -47.85 -29.81 33.83
N THR A 252 -49.13 -29.70 33.49
CA THR A 252 -49.86 -30.72 32.73
C THR A 252 -49.84 -30.36 31.25
N TRP A 253 -49.66 -31.35 30.38
CA TRP A 253 -49.51 -31.14 28.95
C TRP A 253 -50.72 -31.60 28.17
N ALA A 254 -51.22 -30.72 27.31
CA ALA A 254 -52.24 -31.02 26.31
C ALA A 254 -51.69 -30.78 24.92
N ILE A 255 -52.25 -31.44 23.91
CA ILE A 255 -51.82 -31.33 22.52
C ILE A 255 -53.04 -31.29 21.61
N THR A 256 -53.00 -30.40 20.61
CA THR A 256 -54.07 -30.26 19.62
C THR A 256 -53.63 -30.90 18.30
N ALA A 257 -54.53 -31.65 17.66
CA ALA A 257 -54.30 -32.16 16.31
C ALA A 257 -53.98 -30.99 15.34
N PRO A 258 -53.05 -31.16 14.38
CA PRO A 258 -52.51 -32.43 13.90
C PRO A 258 -51.27 -32.93 14.67
N HIS A 259 -50.85 -32.24 15.72
CA HIS A 259 -49.64 -32.60 16.47
C HIS A 259 -49.81 -33.85 17.33
N THR A 260 -48.72 -34.59 17.49
CA THR A 260 -48.67 -35.80 18.32
C THR A 260 -47.40 -35.84 19.15
N TRP A 261 -47.49 -36.44 20.35
CA TRP A 261 -46.32 -36.70 21.18
C TRP A 261 -45.50 -37.85 20.61
N LEU A 262 -44.23 -37.62 20.30
CA LEU A 262 -43.39 -38.59 19.62
C LEU A 262 -43.08 -39.82 20.49
N PHE A 263 -43.01 -39.65 21.81
CA PHE A 263 -42.70 -40.71 22.77
C PHE A 263 -43.89 -41.11 23.65
N GLY A 264 -45.11 -40.88 23.15
CA GLY A 264 -46.35 -41.09 23.91
C GLY A 264 -46.71 -39.89 24.78
N THR A 265 -47.90 -39.92 25.38
CA THR A 265 -48.39 -38.83 26.24
C THR A 265 -47.44 -38.64 27.41
N PRO A 266 -46.85 -37.44 27.61
CA PRO A 266 -45.91 -37.21 28.68
C PRO A 266 -46.60 -37.24 30.05
N SER A 267 -45.85 -37.62 31.09
CA SER A 267 -46.24 -37.39 32.47
C SER A 267 -46.34 -35.90 32.80
N VAL A 268 -47.00 -35.58 33.91
CA VAL A 268 -46.96 -34.24 34.49
C VAL A 268 -45.52 -33.88 34.82
N THR A 269 -45.05 -32.72 34.35
CA THR A 269 -43.74 -32.20 34.76
C THR A 269 -43.86 -31.68 36.18
N SER A 270 -43.14 -32.32 37.10
CA SER A 270 -43.15 -31.96 38.53
C SER A 270 -42.34 -30.70 38.84
N GLU A 271 -42.38 -30.24 40.08
CA GLU A 271 -41.64 -29.05 40.54
C GLU A 271 -40.12 -29.21 40.42
N LYS A 272 -39.39 -28.09 40.32
CA LYS A 272 -37.92 -28.01 40.30
C LYS A 272 -37.26 -28.80 39.16
N GLN A 273 -37.93 -28.91 38.01
CA GLN A 273 -37.42 -29.59 36.82
C GLN A 273 -36.97 -28.58 35.77
N ILE A 274 -36.01 -29.02 34.95
CA ILE A 274 -35.63 -28.37 33.69
C ILE A 274 -35.96 -29.35 32.58
N PHE A 275 -36.72 -28.89 31.59
CA PHE A 275 -37.13 -29.72 30.46
C PHE A 275 -36.96 -28.97 29.15
N THR A 276 -36.96 -29.72 28.05
CA THR A 276 -36.90 -29.16 26.70
C THR A 276 -38.12 -29.61 25.91
N PHE A 277 -38.81 -28.64 25.30
CA PHE A 277 -39.89 -28.87 24.37
C PHE A 277 -39.39 -28.61 22.95
N THR A 278 -39.62 -29.55 22.03
CA THR A 278 -39.18 -29.44 20.64
C THR A 278 -40.25 -29.92 19.66
N LYS A 279 -40.59 -29.08 18.66
CA LYS A 279 -41.23 -29.52 17.42
C LYS A 279 -40.15 -29.88 16.40
N ARG A 280 -40.21 -31.09 15.88
CA ARG A 280 -39.21 -31.58 14.92
C ARG A 280 -39.51 -31.07 13.50
N GLY A 281 -38.76 -30.06 13.06
CA GLY A 281 -38.80 -29.56 11.68
C GLY A 281 -40.21 -29.20 11.22
N ASN A 282 -40.54 -29.66 10.02
CA ASN A 282 -41.86 -29.54 9.40
C ASN A 282 -42.83 -30.68 9.76
N THR A 283 -42.48 -31.55 10.71
CA THR A 283 -43.32 -32.68 11.10
C THR A 283 -44.31 -32.32 12.21
N ASN A 284 -45.34 -33.14 12.38
CA ASN A 284 -46.30 -33.02 13.49
C ASN A 284 -45.79 -33.55 14.84
N GLY A 285 -44.56 -34.10 14.89
CA GLY A 285 -44.00 -34.70 16.09
C GLY A 285 -43.49 -33.68 17.09
N ILE A 286 -43.99 -33.78 18.32
CA ILE A 286 -43.59 -32.99 19.48
C ILE A 286 -42.82 -33.87 20.46
N LEU A 287 -41.68 -33.38 20.92
CA LEU A 287 -40.86 -34.00 21.95
C LEU A 287 -40.94 -33.14 23.21
N LEU A 288 -41.07 -33.81 24.34
CA LEU A 288 -40.91 -33.22 25.65
C LEU A 288 -39.92 -34.10 26.42
N LEU A 289 -38.76 -33.56 26.75
CA LEU A 289 -37.63 -34.28 27.33
C LEU A 289 -37.28 -33.69 28.70
N GLY A 290 -36.87 -34.55 29.64
CA GLY A 290 -36.53 -34.12 31.01
C GLY A 290 -37.76 -33.89 31.89
N VAL A 291 -38.83 -34.67 31.67
CA VAL A 291 -40.11 -34.60 32.40
C VAL A 291 -40.43 -35.88 33.13
#